data_AF-A0A6H9Y2W0-F1
#
_entry.id   AF-A0A6H9Y2W0-F1
#
_cell.length_a   1.000
_cell.length_b   1.000
_cell.length_c   1.000
_cell.angle_alpha   90.00
_cell.angle_beta   90.00
_cell.angle_gamma   90.00
#
_symmetry.space_group_name_H-M   'P 1'
#
loop_
_entity.id
_entity.type
_entity.pdbx_description
1 polymer ?
#
loop_
_entity_poly.entity_id
_entity_poly.type
_entity_poly.pdbx_seq_one_letter_code
_entity_poly.pdbx_strand_id
1 'polypeptide(L)'
;MHLPLSRSLWLAFAGAVALATGCATPQYQTTVRFVPPTDAAGQACIARCEATKTACQADCQARYAACAKELDPEVETRYGEALKKYETDLKQYAVALRRYELDLRLDWYRAWPYRHPYWPYYGWGAWWPGPAYPPPVQPAMPTREGVRAGLEKTRCQADCGCLPAYDACYVGCGGQRITETRCVKDCPPADTK
;
A
#
# COMPACT_ATOMS: atom_id res chain seq x y z
N MET A 1 -33.13 -37.01 -38.52
CA MET A 1 -32.23 -35.83 -38.42
C MET A 1 -32.29 -35.32 -36.98
N HIS A 2 -31.36 -35.77 -36.14
CA HIS A 2 -31.25 -35.33 -34.75
C HIS A 2 -30.02 -34.41 -34.65
N LEU A 3 -30.22 -33.14 -34.32
CA LEU A 3 -29.14 -32.24 -33.90
C LEU A 3 -29.40 -31.76 -32.46
N PRO A 4 -28.32 -31.60 -31.66
CA PRO A 4 -28.38 -31.79 -30.21
C PRO A 4 -28.45 -30.45 -29.48
N LEU A 5 -29.64 -30.12 -28.96
CA LEU A 5 -29.83 -28.97 -28.06
C LEU A 5 -29.13 -29.12 -26.69
N SER A 6 -28.50 -30.26 -26.39
CA SER A 6 -27.91 -30.53 -25.08
C SER A 6 -26.48 -30.01 -24.88
N ARG A 7 -25.73 -29.66 -25.95
CA ARG A 7 -24.30 -29.30 -25.82
C ARG A 7 -24.05 -27.85 -25.42
N SER A 8 -24.93 -26.93 -25.83
CA SER A 8 -24.77 -25.49 -25.60
C SER A 8 -25.09 -25.07 -24.16
N LEU A 9 -25.97 -25.80 -23.47
CA LEU A 9 -26.32 -25.54 -22.07
C LEU A 9 -25.17 -25.92 -21.12
N TRP A 10 -24.44 -27.00 -21.46
CA TRP A 10 -23.31 -27.49 -20.66
C TRP A 10 -22.08 -26.58 -20.75
N LEU A 11 -21.84 -25.95 -21.90
CA LEU A 11 -20.73 -25.00 -22.08
C LEU A 11 -20.97 -23.67 -21.35
N ALA A 12 -22.23 -23.23 -21.26
CA ALA A 12 -22.60 -22.03 -20.51
C ALA A 12 -22.47 -22.22 -18.98
N PHE A 13 -22.76 -23.42 -18.47
CA PHE A 13 -22.57 -23.74 -17.04
C PHE A 13 -21.08 -23.91 -16.69
N ALA A 14 -20.27 -24.49 -17.58
CA ALA A 14 -18.83 -24.67 -17.36
C ALA A 14 -18.04 -23.34 -17.37
N GLY A 15 -18.46 -22.36 -18.17
CA GLY A 15 -17.81 -21.03 -18.21
C GLY A 15 -18.08 -20.16 -16.98
N ALA A 16 -19.24 -20.31 -16.34
CA ALA A 16 -19.63 -19.52 -15.16
C ALA A 16 -18.98 -19.99 -13.85
N VAL A 17 -18.56 -21.26 -13.76
CA VAL A 17 -17.93 -21.82 -12.56
C VAL A 17 -16.44 -21.46 -12.45
N ALA A 18 -15.76 -21.18 -13.57
CA ALA A 18 -14.32 -20.92 -13.59
C ALA A 18 -13.89 -19.54 -13.05
N LEU A 19 -14.82 -18.61 -12.83
CA LEU A 19 -14.53 -17.24 -12.35
C LEU A 19 -14.79 -17.05 -10.84
N ALA A 20 -15.27 -18.06 -10.13
CA ALA A 20 -15.62 -17.95 -8.70
C ALA A 20 -14.52 -18.47 -7.74
N THR A 21 -13.35 -18.90 -8.22
CA THR A 21 -12.30 -19.54 -7.39
C THR A 21 -11.07 -18.66 -7.14
N GLY A 22 -11.21 -17.34 -7.07
CA GLY A 22 -10.19 -16.42 -6.52
C GLY A 22 -10.90 -15.12 -6.08
N CYS A 23 -10.74 -14.56 -4.89
CA CYS A 23 -9.58 -14.50 -4.01
C CYS A 23 -10.03 -14.52 -2.54
N ALA A 24 -9.86 -15.65 -1.86
CA ALA A 24 -9.82 -15.70 -0.40
C ALA A 24 -8.38 -16.08 -0.05
N THR A 25 -7.47 -15.11 -0.07
CA THR A 25 -6.07 -15.35 0.32
C THR A 25 -6.00 -15.42 1.84
N PRO A 26 -5.55 -16.55 2.42
CA PRO A 26 -5.48 -16.69 3.86
C PRO A 26 -4.59 -15.63 4.48
N GLN A 27 -5.09 -14.96 5.51
CA GLN A 27 -4.33 -13.99 6.29
C GLN A 27 -3.73 -14.70 7.50
N TYR A 28 -2.42 -14.89 7.48
CA TYR A 28 -1.66 -15.45 8.60
C TYR A 28 -1.10 -14.33 9.50
N GLN A 29 -1.18 -14.53 10.81
CA GLN A 29 -0.58 -13.68 11.81
C GLN A 29 0.38 -14.51 12.67
N THR A 30 1.64 -14.09 12.76
CA THR A 30 2.64 -14.70 13.63
C THR A 30 2.65 -13.97 14.96
N THR A 31 2.26 -14.66 16.04
CA THR A 31 2.32 -14.17 17.41
C THR A 31 3.51 -14.80 18.13
N VAL A 32 4.27 -13.97 18.85
CA VAL A 32 5.43 -14.41 19.64
C VAL A 32 5.04 -14.38 21.11
N ARG A 33 5.18 -15.52 21.79
CA ARG A 33 5.01 -15.63 23.24
C ARG A 33 6.32 -16.02 23.90
N PHE A 34 6.65 -15.31 24.98
CA PHE A 34 7.83 -15.56 25.79
C PHE A 34 7.44 -16.30 27.06
N VAL A 35 8.12 -17.42 27.36
CA VAL A 35 7.93 -18.20 28.58
C VAL A 35 9.18 -18.03 29.44
N PRO A 36 9.08 -17.41 30.64
CA PRO A 36 10.23 -17.20 31.50
C PRO A 36 10.68 -18.52 32.14
N PRO A 37 11.99 -18.68 32.41
CA PRO A 37 12.52 -19.80 33.17
C PRO A 37 12.10 -19.71 34.64
N THR A 38 12.02 -20.86 35.29
CA THR A 38 11.72 -20.98 36.73
C THR A 38 12.91 -20.60 37.62
N ASP A 39 14.11 -20.47 37.04
CA ASP A 39 15.35 -20.21 37.77
C ASP A 39 15.52 -18.72 38.11
N ALA A 40 15.83 -18.42 39.37
CA ALA A 40 16.07 -17.05 39.83
C ALA A 40 17.23 -16.36 39.07
N ALA A 41 18.26 -17.12 38.70
CA ALA A 41 19.35 -16.62 37.87
C ALA A 41 18.91 -16.27 36.44
N GLY A 42 18.01 -17.09 35.85
CA GLY A 42 17.43 -16.85 34.52
C GLY A 42 16.50 -15.63 34.51
N GLN A 43 15.72 -15.44 35.57
CA GLN A 43 14.88 -14.24 35.74
C GLN A 43 15.72 -12.97 35.89
N ALA A 44 16.81 -13.01 36.65
CA ALA A 44 17.75 -11.90 36.75
C ALA A 44 18.46 -11.59 35.42
N CYS A 45 18.74 -12.62 34.60
CA CYS A 45 19.28 -12.47 33.26
C CYS A 45 18.27 -11.77 32.32
N ILE A 46 17.01 -12.19 32.32
CA ILE A 46 15.94 -11.57 31.50
C ILE A 46 15.73 -10.10 31.90
N ALA A 47 15.74 -9.78 33.19
CA ALA A 47 15.63 -8.38 33.64
C ALA A 47 16.73 -7.49 33.05
N ARG A 48 17.95 -8.03 32.87
CA ARG A 48 19.03 -7.33 32.17
C ARG A 48 18.75 -7.20 30.67
N CYS A 49 18.26 -8.25 30.03
CA CYS A 49 17.84 -8.19 28.62
C CYS A 49 16.76 -7.12 28.39
N GLU A 50 15.77 -7.01 29.28
CA GLU A 50 14.72 -5.99 29.23
C GLU A 50 15.32 -4.59 29.39
N ALA A 51 16.23 -4.38 30.34
CA ALA A 51 16.93 -3.11 30.51
C ALA A 51 17.78 -2.75 29.27
N THR A 52 18.45 -3.71 28.64
CA THR A 52 19.20 -3.49 27.40
C THR A 52 18.27 -3.14 26.24
N LYS A 53 17.13 -3.82 26.12
CA LYS A 53 16.11 -3.52 25.11
C LYS A 53 15.56 -2.11 25.26
N THR A 54 15.18 -1.70 26.47
CA THR A 54 14.64 -0.35 26.71
C THR A 54 15.70 0.72 26.46
N ALA A 55 16.94 0.49 26.86
CA ALA A 55 18.06 1.37 26.53
C ALA A 55 18.28 1.49 25.00
N CYS A 56 18.24 0.37 24.27
CA CYS A 56 18.33 0.36 22.80
C CYS A 56 17.19 1.14 22.15
N GLN A 57 15.96 0.95 22.63
CA GLN A 57 14.79 1.68 22.13
C GLN A 57 14.90 3.19 22.43
N ALA A 58 15.37 3.58 23.61
CA ALA A 58 15.56 4.99 23.95
C ALA A 58 16.65 5.65 23.10
N ASP A 59 17.80 4.98 22.91
CA ASP A 59 18.88 5.46 22.06
C ASP A 59 18.45 5.58 20.59
N CYS A 60 17.72 4.58 20.08
CA CYS A 60 17.09 4.63 18.76
C CYS A 60 16.18 5.85 18.58
N GLN A 61 15.27 6.09 19.52
CA GLN A 61 14.36 7.25 19.47
C GLN A 61 15.14 8.56 19.53
N ALA A 62 16.18 8.64 20.35
CA ALA A 62 17.04 9.82 20.44
C ALA A 62 17.79 10.08 19.12
N ARG A 63 18.35 9.05 18.49
CA ARG A 63 19.03 9.16 17.18
C ARG A 63 18.06 9.54 16.07
N TYR A 64 16.87 8.96 16.05
CA TYR A 64 15.84 9.32 15.09
C TYR A 64 15.42 10.79 15.26
N ALA A 65 15.15 11.22 16.49
CA ALA A 65 14.78 12.61 16.78
C ALA A 65 15.91 13.60 16.42
N ALA A 66 17.16 13.24 16.66
CA ALA A 66 18.32 14.03 16.24
C ALA A 66 18.38 14.13 14.70
N CYS A 67 18.27 13.01 13.99
CA CYS A 67 18.22 12.98 12.53
C CYS A 67 17.07 13.84 11.98
N ALA A 68 15.86 13.69 12.51
CA ALA A 68 14.70 14.46 12.08
C ALA A 68 14.90 15.97 12.27
N LYS A 69 15.57 16.37 13.35
CA LYS A 69 15.90 17.78 13.62
C LYS A 69 16.99 18.31 12.68
N GLU A 70 18.01 17.52 12.37
CA GLU A 70 19.06 17.91 11.41
C GLU A 70 18.51 18.15 10.00
N LEU A 71 17.38 17.54 9.66
CA LEU A 71 16.72 17.74 8.36
C LEU A 71 15.96 19.07 8.24
N ASP A 72 15.66 19.76 9.34
CA ASP A 72 14.87 21.01 9.34
C ASP A 72 15.30 22.05 8.28
N PRO A 73 16.58 22.45 8.15
CA PRO A 73 16.99 23.42 7.13
C PRO A 73 16.80 22.90 5.70
N GLU A 74 16.98 21.60 5.48
CA GLU A 74 16.75 21.02 4.17
C GLU A 74 15.26 20.91 3.86
N VAL A 75 14.42 20.60 4.84
CA VAL A 75 12.96 20.57 4.69
C VAL A 75 12.47 21.92 4.16
N GLU A 76 12.90 23.04 4.75
CA GLU A 76 12.49 24.37 4.28
C GLU A 76 12.99 24.66 2.87
N THR A 77 14.22 24.27 2.55
CA THR A 77 14.79 24.44 1.21
C THR A 77 14.00 23.65 0.16
N ARG A 78 13.78 22.36 0.42
CA ARG A 78 13.03 21.45 -0.46
C ARG A 78 11.56 21.84 -0.58
N TYR A 79 10.96 22.32 0.50
CA TYR A 79 9.60 22.81 0.49
C TYR A 79 9.47 24.08 -0.38
N GLY A 80 10.42 25.01 -0.27
CA GLY A 80 10.48 26.18 -1.14
C GLY A 80 10.64 25.82 -2.62
N GLU A 81 11.48 24.83 -2.94
CA GLU A 81 11.61 24.29 -4.30
C GLU A 81 10.31 23.64 -4.79
N ALA A 82 9.66 22.85 -3.93
CA ALA A 82 8.38 22.19 -4.25
C ALA A 82 7.28 23.21 -4.54
N LEU A 83 7.22 24.32 -3.79
CA LEU A 83 6.26 25.41 -4.05
C LEU A 83 6.49 26.07 -5.41
N LYS A 84 7.75 26.34 -5.79
CA LYS A 84 8.08 26.91 -7.11
C LYS A 84 7.69 25.96 -8.25
N LYS A 85 7.92 24.66 -8.06
CA LYS A 85 7.48 23.64 -9.00
C LYS A 85 5.96 23.60 -9.11
N TYR A 86 5.26 23.60 -7.97
CA TYR A 86 3.80 23.63 -7.92
C TYR A 86 3.21 24.85 -8.64
N GLU A 87 3.81 26.03 -8.51
CA GLU A 87 3.39 27.23 -9.26
C GLU A 87 3.52 27.01 -10.78
N THR A 88 4.58 26.35 -11.21
CA THR A 88 4.79 26.01 -12.63
C THR A 88 3.76 24.98 -13.10
N ASP A 89 3.51 23.95 -12.29
CA ASP A 89 2.52 22.90 -12.57
C ASP A 89 1.10 23.49 -12.64
N LEU A 90 0.77 24.49 -11.82
CA LEU A 90 -0.50 25.23 -11.91
C LEU A 90 -0.64 26.00 -13.23
N LYS A 91 0.44 26.62 -13.73
CA LYS A 91 0.43 27.30 -15.03
C LYS A 91 0.20 26.30 -16.16
N GLN A 92 0.87 25.15 -16.10
CA GLN A 92 0.69 24.07 -17.07
C GLN A 92 -0.74 23.49 -17.01
N TYR A 93 -1.27 23.30 -15.81
CA TYR A 93 -2.65 22.85 -15.59
C TYR A 93 -3.66 23.84 -16.18
N ALA A 94 -3.46 25.15 -16.01
CA ALA A 94 -4.32 26.16 -16.62
C ALA A 94 -4.32 26.07 -18.16
N VAL A 95 -3.16 25.86 -18.78
CA VAL A 95 -3.06 25.65 -20.24
C VAL A 95 -3.75 24.34 -20.65
N ALA A 96 -3.53 23.25 -19.91
CA ALA A 96 -4.17 21.97 -20.15
C ALA A 96 -5.70 22.07 -20.06
N LEU A 97 -6.21 22.86 -19.11
CA LEU A 97 -7.63 23.10 -18.95
C LEU A 97 -8.22 23.86 -20.13
N ARG A 98 -7.54 24.90 -20.63
CA ARG A 98 -7.97 25.62 -21.85
C ARG A 98 -7.98 24.71 -23.07
N ARG A 99 -6.99 23.83 -23.20
CA ARG A 99 -6.97 22.84 -24.27
C ARG A 99 -8.13 21.86 -24.14
N TYR A 100 -8.38 21.37 -22.93
CA TYR A 100 -9.50 20.49 -22.63
C TYR A 100 -10.86 21.12 -23.00
N GLU A 101 -11.07 22.40 -22.63
CA GLU A 101 -12.27 23.16 -23.01
C GLU A 101 -12.45 23.24 -24.55
N LEU A 102 -11.36 23.49 -25.29
CA LEU A 102 -11.38 23.51 -26.75
C LEU A 102 -11.66 22.14 -27.36
N ASP A 103 -11.02 21.09 -26.82
CA ASP A 103 -11.23 19.71 -27.26
C ASP A 103 -12.70 19.30 -27.05
N LEU A 104 -13.32 19.68 -25.93
CA LEU A 104 -14.76 19.48 -25.70
C LEU A 104 -15.62 20.27 -26.69
N ARG A 105 -15.28 21.53 -26.95
CA ARG A 105 -16.03 22.38 -27.91
C ARG A 105 -15.94 21.88 -29.35
N LEU A 106 -14.84 21.23 -29.72
CA LEU A 106 -14.59 20.70 -31.06
C LEU A 106 -14.82 19.18 -31.15
N ASP A 107 -15.25 18.54 -30.06
CA ASP A 107 -15.54 17.09 -30.01
C ASP A 107 -16.53 16.70 -31.11
N TRP A 108 -17.54 17.53 -31.37
CA TRP A 108 -18.51 17.31 -32.44
C TRP A 108 -17.86 17.25 -33.84
N TYR A 109 -16.83 18.07 -34.12
CA TYR A 109 -16.13 18.09 -35.41
C TYR A 109 -15.28 16.83 -35.57
N ARG A 110 -14.59 16.41 -34.52
CA ARG A 110 -13.80 15.16 -34.52
C ARG A 110 -14.68 13.91 -34.57
N ALA A 111 -15.88 14.00 -34.02
CA ALA A 111 -16.85 12.93 -34.05
C ALA A 111 -17.63 12.87 -35.37
N TRP A 112 -17.58 13.87 -36.25
CA TRP A 112 -18.27 13.83 -37.55
C TRP A 112 -17.31 13.39 -38.66
N PRO A 113 -17.64 12.42 -39.53
CA PRO A 113 -18.95 11.77 -39.71
C PRO A 113 -19.14 10.45 -38.93
N TYR A 114 -18.19 10.03 -38.08
CA TYR A 114 -18.17 8.67 -37.52
C TYR A 114 -18.91 8.45 -36.19
N ARG A 115 -19.47 9.48 -35.54
CA ARG A 115 -20.51 9.36 -34.50
C ARG A 115 -21.84 9.10 -35.20
N HIS A 116 -21.97 7.92 -35.79
CA HIS A 116 -23.26 7.42 -36.22
C HIS A 116 -24.13 7.20 -34.97
N PRO A 117 -25.38 7.74 -34.93
CA PRO A 117 -26.31 7.46 -33.84
C PRO A 117 -26.77 5.98 -33.76
N TYR A 118 -26.39 5.15 -34.75
CA TYR A 118 -26.91 3.80 -34.98
C TYR A 118 -25.84 2.79 -35.42
N TRP A 119 -24.68 2.72 -34.75
CA TRP A 119 -23.81 1.55 -34.90
C TRP A 119 -23.68 0.75 -33.59
N PRO A 120 -24.65 -0.15 -33.33
CA PRO A 120 -24.52 -1.13 -32.27
C PRO A 120 -23.79 -2.35 -32.84
N TYR A 121 -22.48 -2.50 -32.64
CA TYR A 121 -21.91 -3.86 -32.66
C TYR A 121 -20.66 -4.04 -31.76
N TYR A 122 -20.93 -4.62 -30.58
CA TYR A 122 -20.17 -5.57 -29.75
C TYR A 122 -18.76 -5.22 -29.23
N GLY A 123 -18.74 -4.64 -28.03
CA GLY A 123 -17.66 -4.79 -27.05
C GLY A 123 -18.21 -4.57 -25.64
N TRP A 124 -18.21 -5.60 -24.79
CA TRP A 124 -18.83 -5.58 -23.46
C TRP A 124 -18.17 -4.52 -22.56
N GLY A 125 -18.88 -3.42 -22.27
CA GLY A 125 -18.53 -2.51 -21.17
C GLY A 125 -18.82 -1.02 -21.34
N ALA A 126 -19.15 -0.51 -22.52
CA ALA A 126 -19.28 0.93 -22.75
C ALA A 126 -20.70 1.47 -22.45
N TRP A 127 -21.07 1.55 -21.18
CA TRP A 127 -22.36 2.13 -20.72
C TRP A 127 -22.25 3.59 -20.27
N TRP A 128 -21.18 4.31 -20.60
CA TRP A 128 -21.04 5.71 -20.20
C TRP A 128 -20.65 6.61 -21.38
N PRO A 129 -21.53 7.53 -21.82
CA PRO A 129 -21.17 8.56 -22.78
C PRO A 129 -20.34 9.63 -22.07
N GLY A 130 -19.13 9.26 -21.65
CA GLY A 130 -18.13 10.20 -21.16
C GLY A 130 -17.60 11.03 -22.33
N PRO A 131 -17.09 12.25 -22.08
CA PRO A 131 -16.31 12.96 -23.09
C PRO A 131 -15.15 12.08 -23.59
N ALA A 132 -14.79 12.19 -24.86
CA ALA A 132 -13.69 11.41 -25.45
C ALA A 132 -12.33 11.70 -24.77
N TYR A 133 -12.24 12.81 -24.03
CA TYR A 133 -11.04 13.25 -23.32
C TYR A 133 -11.31 13.28 -21.81
N PRO A 134 -10.46 12.66 -20.98
CA PRO A 134 -10.52 12.84 -19.54
C PRO A 134 -10.05 14.26 -19.16
N PRO A 135 -10.63 14.87 -18.12
CA PRO A 135 -10.16 16.17 -17.64
C PRO A 135 -8.72 16.06 -17.12
N PRO A 136 -7.92 17.13 -17.23
CA PRO A 136 -6.59 17.16 -16.64
C PRO A 136 -6.69 17.03 -15.12
N VAL A 137 -5.72 16.34 -14.50
CA VAL A 137 -5.66 16.20 -13.05
C VAL A 137 -5.06 17.45 -12.44
N GLN A 138 -5.73 18.03 -11.44
CA GLN A 138 -5.22 19.18 -10.71
C GLN A 138 -3.96 18.78 -9.92
N PRO A 139 -2.86 19.55 -9.99
CA PRO A 139 -1.69 19.27 -9.18
C PRO A 139 -2.02 19.39 -7.69
N ALA A 140 -1.50 18.49 -6.87
CA ALA A 140 -1.67 18.52 -5.43
C ALA A 140 -0.72 19.55 -4.80
N MET A 141 -1.23 20.32 -3.82
CA MET A 141 -0.40 21.27 -3.09
C MET A 141 0.63 20.52 -2.23
N PRO A 142 1.93 20.84 -2.34
CA PRO A 142 2.94 20.24 -1.48
C PRO A 142 2.77 20.75 -0.04
N THR A 143 3.00 19.89 0.94
CA THR A 143 3.02 20.24 2.37
C THR A 143 4.42 20.10 2.94
N ARG A 144 4.72 20.90 3.96
CA ARG A 144 6.02 20.82 4.66
C ARG A 144 6.21 19.46 5.31
N GLU A 145 5.15 18.94 5.91
CA GLU A 145 5.10 17.64 6.57
C GLU A 145 5.33 16.50 5.58
N GLY A 146 4.80 16.61 4.35
CA GLY A 146 5.02 15.61 3.29
C GLY A 146 6.48 15.57 2.83
N VAL A 147 7.12 16.74 2.68
CA VAL A 147 8.56 16.83 2.36
C VAL A 147 9.41 16.26 3.50
N ARG A 148 9.09 16.62 4.75
CA ARG A 148 9.75 16.08 5.94
C ARG A 148 9.65 14.56 6.01
N ALA A 149 8.45 14.01 5.88
CA ALA A 149 8.22 12.57 5.91
C ALA A 149 8.99 11.83 4.81
N GLY A 150 9.10 12.43 3.61
CA GLY A 150 9.91 11.89 2.53
C GLY A 150 11.41 11.85 2.84
N LEU A 151 11.94 12.93 3.42
CA LEU A 151 13.34 13.03 3.83
C LEU A 151 13.66 12.07 4.99
N GLU A 152 12.80 12.05 6.02
CA GLU A 152 12.92 11.14 7.16
C GLU A 152 12.95 9.68 6.71
N LYS A 153 12.02 9.26 5.84
CA LYS A 153 11.98 7.89 5.31
C LYS A 153 13.24 7.50 4.55
N THR A 154 13.88 8.46 3.88
CA THR A 154 15.05 8.20 3.02
C THR A 154 16.35 8.21 3.81
N ARG A 155 16.44 9.02 4.88
CA ARG A 155 17.70 9.29 5.57
C ARG A 155 17.72 8.85 7.03
N CYS A 156 16.58 8.84 7.71
CA CYS A 156 16.50 8.44 9.10
C CYS A 156 16.13 6.96 9.19
N GLN A 157 16.93 6.21 9.94
CA GLN A 157 16.69 4.79 10.19
C GLN A 157 15.67 4.64 11.33
N ALA A 158 14.43 4.28 10.98
CA ALA A 158 13.39 3.94 11.97
C ALA A 158 13.54 2.52 12.52
N ASP A 159 14.13 1.60 11.75
CA ASP A 159 14.31 0.20 12.15
C ASP A 159 15.64 -0.01 12.89
N CYS A 160 15.57 -0.04 14.21
CA CYS A 160 16.74 -0.09 15.10
C CYS A 160 17.18 -1.49 15.54
N GLY A 161 16.50 -2.56 15.10
CA GLY A 161 16.93 -3.94 15.35
C GLY A 161 16.95 -4.39 16.83
N CYS A 162 16.38 -3.60 17.76
CA CYS A 162 16.40 -3.91 19.20
C CYS A 162 15.63 -5.20 19.56
N LEU A 163 14.60 -5.55 18.78
CA LEU A 163 13.76 -6.74 19.03
C LEU A 163 14.53 -8.06 18.75
N PRO A 164 15.16 -8.26 17.59
CA PRO A 164 16.01 -9.44 17.35
C PRO A 164 17.11 -9.66 18.41
N ALA A 165 17.76 -8.59 18.86
CA ALA A 165 18.79 -8.66 19.88
C ALA A 165 18.21 -9.11 21.24
N TYR A 166 17.03 -8.61 21.60
CA TYR A 166 16.31 -9.04 22.79
C TYR A 166 15.88 -10.51 22.70
N ASP A 167 15.34 -10.93 21.55
CA ASP A 167 14.88 -12.31 21.34
C ASP A 167 16.04 -13.31 21.53
N ALA A 168 17.23 -12.99 21.01
CA ALA A 168 18.43 -13.81 21.21
C ALA A 168 18.89 -13.84 22.68
N CYS A 169 18.85 -12.69 23.37
CA CYS A 169 19.18 -12.58 24.79
C CYS A 169 18.22 -13.42 25.66
N TYR A 170 16.92 -13.36 25.35
CA TYR A 170 15.88 -14.06 26.09
C TYR A 170 16.06 -15.58 26.03
N VAL A 171 16.34 -16.12 24.84
CA VAL A 171 16.60 -17.56 24.66
C VAL A 171 17.93 -17.97 25.32
N GLY A 172 18.95 -17.10 25.26
CA GLY A 172 20.24 -17.34 25.93
C GLY A 172 20.15 -17.39 27.47
N CYS A 173 19.19 -16.68 28.06
CA CYS A 173 18.93 -16.72 29.51
C CYS A 173 18.12 -17.96 29.97
N GLY A 174 17.81 -18.89 29.06
CA GLY A 174 16.99 -20.07 29.35
C GLY A 174 15.49 -19.85 29.19
N GLY A 175 15.06 -18.68 28.71
CA GLY A 175 13.67 -18.43 28.33
C GLY A 175 13.31 -19.13 27.02
N GLN A 176 12.03 -19.47 26.84
CA GLN A 176 11.55 -20.04 25.58
C GLN A 176 10.78 -19.01 24.77
N ARG A 177 11.04 -18.98 23.46
CA ARG A 177 10.30 -18.16 22.49
C ARG A 177 9.43 -19.07 21.65
N ILE A 178 8.12 -19.02 21.89
CA ILE A 178 7.12 -19.77 21.13
C ILE A 178 6.60 -18.86 20.03
N THR A 179 6.85 -19.24 18.78
CA THR A 179 6.30 -18.56 17.59
C THR A 179 5.13 -19.36 17.06
N GLU A 180 3.93 -18.82 17.20
CA GLU A 180 2.71 -19.41 16.66
C GLU A 180 2.28 -18.60 15.45
N THR A 181 2.18 -19.25 14.29
CA THR A 181 1.60 -18.65 13.10
C THR A 181 0.18 -19.17 12.97
N ARG A 182 -0.79 -18.28 13.16
CA ARG A 182 -2.21 -18.63 13.08
C ARG A 182 -2.84 -17.94 11.89
N CYS A 183 -3.67 -18.65 11.16
CA CYS A 183 -4.54 -18.00 10.19
C CYS A 183 -5.69 -17.28 10.91
N VAL A 184 -5.86 -16.00 10.60
CA VAL A 184 -6.85 -15.10 11.21
C VAL A 184 -8.04 -14.87 10.29
N LYS A 185 -7.87 -14.95 8.97
CA LYS A 185 -8.95 -14.81 7.97
C LYS A 185 -8.72 -15.72 6.76
N ASP A 186 -9.81 -16.16 6.14
CA ASP A 186 -9.81 -16.94 4.88
C ASP A 186 -8.96 -18.21 4.94
N CYS A 187 -9.03 -18.88 6.09
CA CYS A 187 -8.20 -20.05 6.39
C CYS A 187 -8.67 -21.27 5.60
N PRO A 188 -7.75 -22.03 4.99
CA PRO A 188 -8.11 -23.28 4.35
C PRO A 188 -8.70 -24.25 5.40
N PRO A 189 -9.71 -25.07 5.04
CA PRO A 189 -10.40 -25.95 5.98
C PRO A 189 -9.50 -26.98 6.68
N ALA A 190 -8.26 -27.17 6.21
CA ALA A 190 -7.26 -28.08 6.80
C ALA A 190 -6.59 -27.56 8.09
N ASP A 191 -6.68 -26.26 8.42
CA ASP A 191 -5.94 -25.64 9.55
C ASP A 191 -6.85 -25.33 10.77
N THR A 192 -8.07 -25.88 10.83
CA THR A 192 -9.06 -25.61 11.89
C THR A 192 -9.02 -26.60 13.07
N LYS A 193 -7.82 -27.00 13.51
CA LYS A 193 -7.64 -27.81 14.73
C LYS A 193 -6.83 -27.08 15.79
#